data_AF-A0A520RC98-F1
#
_entry.id   AF-A0A520RC98-F1
#
_cell.length_a   1.000
_cell.length_b   1.000
_cell.length_c   1.000
_cell.angle_alpha   90.00
_cell.angle_beta   90.00
_cell.angle_gamma   90.00
#
_symmetry.space_group_name_H-M   'P 1'
#
loop_
_entity.id
_entity.type
_entity.pdbx_description
1 polymer ?
#
loop_
_entity_poly.entity_id
_entity_poly.type
_entity_poly.pdbx_seq_one_letter_code
_entity_poly.pdbx_strand_id
1 'polypeptide(L)'
;MLGADDAAALQDWRAKSENDARNFRKLIEQENLLLACDALQLFAHWSPPKGVGHKRFDTLFFAAIAPTGQAIRQDGVEATEALWISPEQALKDGKNGDRKIIFPTARNLELLAKSSKGDDVMRYARERPIRRIEPQMVERDGACFLTIPTDLGYPITEEPLESAMRA
;
A
#
# COMPACT_ATOMS: atom_id res chain seq x y z
N MET A 1 -18.46 10.03 3.70
CA MET A 1 -17.01 10.19 3.93
C MET A 1 -16.79 11.56 4.56
N LEU A 2 -15.93 11.68 5.57
CA LEU A 2 -15.63 12.96 6.22
C LEU A 2 -14.94 13.91 5.24
N GLY A 3 -15.39 15.17 5.19
CA GLY A 3 -14.77 16.22 4.40
C GLY A 3 -13.45 16.71 5.01
N ALA A 4 -12.83 17.70 4.38
CA ALA A 4 -11.60 18.31 4.87
C ALA A 4 -11.79 18.99 6.23
N ASP A 5 -12.89 19.74 6.39
CA ASP A 5 -13.20 20.48 7.61
C ASP A 5 -13.52 19.53 8.78
N ASP A 6 -14.30 18.49 8.53
CA ASP A 6 -14.58 17.44 9.51
C ASP A 6 -13.29 16.77 10.00
N ALA A 7 -12.39 16.42 9.07
CA ALA A 7 -11.12 15.80 9.40
C ALA A 7 -10.20 16.73 10.21
N ALA A 8 -10.21 18.03 9.90
CA ALA A 8 -9.44 19.04 10.62
C ALA A 8 -9.93 19.22 12.06
N ALA A 9 -11.25 19.20 12.29
CA ALA A 9 -11.84 19.28 13.62
C ALA A 9 -11.45 18.10 14.52
N LEU A 10 -11.11 16.95 13.92
CA LEU A 10 -10.72 15.72 14.63
C LEU A 10 -9.21 15.59 14.88
N GLN A 11 -8.40 16.60 14.55
CA GLN A 11 -6.94 16.49 14.59
C GLN A 11 -6.39 16.15 15.99
N ASP A 12 -7.04 16.61 17.07
CA ASP A 12 -6.64 16.30 18.45
C ASP A 12 -6.78 14.81 18.78
N TRP A 13 -7.69 14.10 18.11
CA TRP A 13 -7.85 12.66 18.28
C TRP A 13 -6.68 11.86 17.72
N ARG A 14 -5.94 12.42 16.76
CA ARG A 14 -4.78 11.76 16.15
C ARG A 14 -3.70 11.46 17.19
N ALA A 15 -3.22 12.49 17.88
CA ALA A 15 -2.19 12.34 18.92
C ALA A 15 -2.67 11.44 20.09
N LYS A 16 -3.96 11.51 20.45
CA LYS A 16 -4.55 10.62 21.47
C LYS A 16 -4.53 9.15 21.02
N SER A 17 -4.80 8.89 19.74
CA SER A 17 -4.87 7.53 19.18
C SER A 17 -3.49 6.94 18.94
N GLU A 18 -2.52 7.75 18.53
CA GLU A 18 -1.11 7.35 18.37
C GLU A 18 -0.49 6.92 19.71
N ASN A 19 -0.82 7.62 20.80
CA ASN A 19 -0.34 7.27 22.15
C ASN A 19 -1.06 6.06 22.77
N ASP A 20 -2.34 5.85 22.47
CA ASP A 20 -3.12 4.73 22.98
C ASP A 20 -4.21 4.34 21.98
N ALA A 21 -4.03 3.17 21.35
CA ALA A 21 -4.92 2.64 20.34
C ALA A 21 -6.38 2.49 20.81
N ARG A 22 -6.65 2.39 22.12
CA ARG A 22 -8.02 2.35 22.67
C ARG A 22 -8.78 3.65 22.41
N ASN A 23 -8.08 4.77 22.21
CA ASN A 23 -8.71 6.05 21.90
C ASN A 23 -9.28 6.11 20.48
N PHE A 24 -8.84 5.25 19.56
CA PHE A 24 -9.47 5.17 18.23
C PHE A 24 -10.93 4.72 18.33
N ARG A 25 -11.22 3.75 19.20
CA ARG A 25 -12.62 3.34 19.48
C ARG A 25 -13.43 4.48 20.10
N LYS A 26 -12.83 5.21 21.06
CA LYS A 26 -13.51 6.36 21.70
C LYS A 26 -13.80 7.48 20.71
N LEU A 27 -12.88 7.76 19.79
CA LEU A 27 -13.10 8.71 18.70
C LEU A 27 -14.37 8.33 17.92
N ILE A 28 -14.49 7.07 17.52
CA ILE A 28 -15.66 6.59 16.76
C ILE A 28 -16.96 6.77 17.57
N GLU A 29 -16.96 6.36 18.84
CA GLU A 29 -18.14 6.42 19.70
C GLU A 29 -18.55 7.85 20.08
N GLN A 30 -17.58 8.74 20.37
CA GLN A 30 -17.86 10.10 20.85
C GLN A 30 -18.22 11.07 19.72
N GLU A 31 -17.61 10.89 18.55
CA GLU A 31 -17.87 11.73 17.37
C GLU A 31 -18.98 11.14 16.49
N ASN A 32 -19.66 10.08 16.97
CA ASN A 32 -20.75 9.39 16.28
C ASN A 32 -20.40 8.99 14.84
N LEU A 33 -19.20 8.43 14.66
CA LEU A 33 -18.66 8.06 13.36
C LEU A 33 -18.99 6.60 13.02
N LEU A 34 -18.99 6.30 11.72
CA LEU A 34 -19.04 4.94 11.19
C LEU A 34 -17.76 4.65 10.40
N LEU A 35 -17.20 3.45 10.58
CA LEU A 35 -16.10 2.99 9.74
C LEU A 35 -16.62 2.70 8.32
N ALA A 36 -16.08 3.40 7.33
CA ALA A 36 -16.40 3.23 5.92
C ALA A 36 -15.70 2.00 5.33
N CYS A 37 -15.90 0.82 5.93
CA CYS A 37 -15.29 -0.44 5.47
C CYS A 37 -15.80 -0.86 4.09
N ASP A 38 -16.98 -0.41 3.70
CA ASP A 38 -17.57 -0.56 2.36
C ASP A 38 -16.86 0.25 1.27
N ALA A 39 -16.14 1.31 1.66
CA ALA A 39 -15.31 2.10 0.75
C ALA A 39 -13.91 1.50 0.53
N LEU A 40 -13.55 0.44 1.27
CA LEU A 40 -12.28 -0.26 1.10
C LEU A 40 -12.44 -1.43 0.14
N GLN A 41 -11.59 -1.49 -0.88
CA GLN A 41 -11.48 -2.63 -1.75
C GLN A 41 -10.19 -3.40 -1.48
N LEU A 42 -10.30 -4.71 -1.21
CA LEU A 42 -9.12 -5.57 -1.13
C LEU A 42 -8.40 -5.55 -2.48
N PHE A 43 -7.12 -5.15 -2.48
CA PHE A 43 -6.32 -4.91 -3.68
C PHE A 43 -5.29 -6.01 -3.93
N ALA A 44 -4.62 -6.47 -2.85
CA ALA A 44 -3.66 -7.56 -2.91
C ALA A 44 -3.46 -8.21 -1.53
N HIS A 45 -2.91 -9.43 -1.52
CA HIS A 45 -2.55 -10.13 -0.29
C HIS A 45 -1.14 -10.70 -0.47
N TRP A 46 -0.20 -10.26 0.35
CA TRP A 46 1.22 -10.59 0.23
C TRP A 46 1.73 -11.23 1.52
N SER A 47 2.53 -12.27 1.39
CA SER A 47 3.25 -12.89 2.50
C SER A 47 4.72 -13.10 2.09
N PRO A 48 5.71 -12.69 2.91
CA PRO A 48 7.12 -12.91 2.60
C PRO A 48 7.45 -14.40 2.43
N PRO A 49 8.41 -14.74 1.56
CA PRO A 49 8.91 -16.10 1.42
C PRO A 49 9.30 -16.70 2.77
N LYS A 50 9.11 -18.01 2.92
CA LYS A 50 9.62 -18.75 4.07
C LYS A 50 11.16 -18.69 4.07
N GLY A 51 11.74 -18.36 5.22
CA GLY A 51 13.20 -18.39 5.42
C GLY A 51 13.94 -17.10 5.07
N VAL A 52 13.25 -16.03 4.62
CA VAL A 52 13.87 -14.72 4.33
C VAL A 52 13.47 -13.70 5.40
N GLY A 53 14.46 -13.12 6.08
CA GLY A 53 14.27 -12.10 7.12
C GLY A 53 13.86 -12.66 8.49
N HIS A 54 14.00 -11.84 9.53
CA HIS A 54 13.69 -12.18 10.93
C HIS A 54 12.22 -11.89 11.30
N LYS A 55 11.51 -11.06 10.52
CA LYS A 55 10.12 -10.67 10.77
C LYS A 55 9.29 -10.83 9.49
N ARG A 56 8.17 -11.54 9.59
CA ARG A 56 7.27 -11.83 8.47
C ARG A 56 5.90 -11.23 8.76
N PHE A 57 5.35 -10.50 7.81
CA PHE A 57 4.02 -9.90 7.90
C PHE A 57 3.13 -10.47 6.81
N ASP A 58 1.97 -11.00 7.19
CA ASP A 58 0.93 -11.39 6.23
C ASP A 58 0.06 -10.17 5.93
N THR A 59 0.36 -9.47 4.82
CA THR A 59 -0.08 -8.11 4.56
C THR A 59 -1.22 -8.08 3.55
N LEU A 60 -2.37 -7.54 3.97
CA LEU A 60 -3.47 -7.17 3.09
C LEU A 60 -3.28 -5.73 2.63
N PHE A 61 -3.37 -5.50 1.32
CA PHE A 61 -3.37 -4.17 0.71
C PHE A 61 -4.80 -3.81 0.34
N PHE A 62 -5.20 -2.59 0.65
CA PHE A 62 -6.51 -2.05 0.31
C PHE A 62 -6.36 -0.83 -0.59
N ALA A 63 -7.32 -0.64 -1.49
CA ALA A 63 -7.51 0.58 -2.26
C ALA A 63 -8.76 1.33 -1.77
N ALA A 64 -8.70 2.65 -1.80
CA ALA A 64 -9.80 3.53 -1.45
C ALA A 64 -9.70 4.85 -2.21
N ILE A 65 -10.83 5.51 -2.44
CA ILE A 65 -10.85 6.87 -3.00
C ILE A 65 -10.70 7.87 -1.86
N ALA A 66 -9.67 8.70 -1.94
CA ALA A 66 -9.47 9.80 -1.00
C ALA A 66 -10.60 10.85 -1.17
N PRO A 67 -11.28 11.26 -0.09
CA PRO A 67 -12.28 12.33 -0.16
C PRO A 67 -11.66 13.62 -0.68
N THR A 68 -12.43 14.34 -1.51
CA THR A 68 -11.99 15.61 -2.09
C THR A 68 -11.64 16.63 -1.01
N GLY A 69 -10.51 17.32 -1.18
CA GLY A 69 -10.07 18.40 -0.30
C GLY A 69 -9.32 17.96 0.95
N GLN A 70 -9.21 16.66 1.23
CA GLN A 70 -8.38 16.20 2.35
C GLN A 70 -6.89 16.46 2.06
N ALA A 71 -6.23 17.15 2.98
CA ALA A 71 -4.79 17.36 2.95
C ALA A 71 -4.08 16.17 3.60
N ILE A 72 -2.98 15.70 3.00
CA ILE A 72 -2.11 14.73 3.68
C ILE A 72 -1.32 15.47 4.75
N ARG A 73 -1.27 14.87 5.94
CA ARG A 73 -0.42 15.34 7.04
C ARG A 73 0.28 14.14 7.68
N GLN A 74 1.60 14.19 7.74
CA GLN A 74 2.45 13.24 8.43
C GLN A 74 2.49 13.52 9.95
N ASP A 75 2.89 12.53 10.74
CA ASP A 75 3.03 12.66 12.19
C ASP A 75 4.30 13.44 12.59
N GLY A 76 5.28 13.51 11.68
CA GLY A 76 6.58 14.16 11.92
C GLY A 76 7.53 13.33 12.78
N VAL A 77 7.19 12.07 13.09
CA VAL A 77 7.99 11.17 13.91
C VAL A 77 8.41 9.95 13.11
N GLU A 78 7.46 9.11 12.69
CA GLU A 78 7.73 7.93 11.87
C GLU A 78 7.72 8.29 10.37
N ALA A 79 6.75 9.10 9.97
CA ALA A 79 6.63 9.61 8.60
C ALA A 79 7.17 11.04 8.53
N THR A 80 8.23 11.25 7.77
CA THR A 80 8.88 12.56 7.61
C THR A 80 8.39 13.30 6.36
N GLU A 81 7.91 12.59 5.35
CA GLU A 81 7.39 13.13 4.10
C GLU A 81 6.08 12.42 3.72
N ALA A 82 5.13 13.16 3.16
CA ALA A 82 3.95 12.60 2.54
C ALA A 82 3.54 13.45 1.32
N LEU A 83 3.23 12.79 0.21
CA LEU A 83 2.93 13.46 -1.05
C LEU A 83 1.95 12.67 -1.91
N TRP A 84 1.22 13.39 -2.75
CA TRP A 84 0.43 12.81 -3.84
C TRP A 84 1.28 12.76 -5.11
N ILE A 85 1.60 11.55 -5.58
CA ILE A 85 2.30 11.30 -6.85
C ILE A 85 1.64 10.17 -7.62
N SER A 86 1.87 10.15 -8.93
CA SER A 86 1.37 9.05 -9.76
C SER A 86 2.18 7.76 -9.49
N PRO A 87 1.59 6.57 -9.72
CA PRO A 87 2.31 5.31 -9.57
C PRO A 87 3.56 5.24 -10.47
N GLU A 88 3.50 5.79 -11.68
CA GLU A 88 4.60 5.83 -12.63
C GLU A 88 5.75 6.70 -12.13
N GLN A 89 5.43 7.86 -11.52
CA GLN A 89 6.45 8.72 -10.93
C GLN A 89 7.11 8.03 -9.73
N ALA A 90 6.34 7.39 -8.85
CA ALA A 90 6.89 6.63 -7.74
C ALA A 90 7.86 5.52 -8.23
N LEU A 91 7.46 4.76 -9.26
CA LEU A 91 8.31 3.72 -9.85
C LEU A 91 9.58 4.30 -10.49
N LYS A 92 9.50 5.48 -11.12
CA LYS A 92 10.66 6.17 -11.69
C LYS A 92 11.63 6.62 -10.60
N ASP A 93 11.12 7.24 -9.54
CA ASP A 93 11.91 7.66 -8.37
C ASP A 93 12.61 6.45 -7.73
N GLY A 94 11.90 5.32 -7.63
CA GLY A 94 12.46 4.05 -7.15
C GLY A 94 13.63 3.54 -7.99
N LYS A 95 13.49 3.58 -9.31
CA LYS A 95 14.55 3.16 -10.25
C LYS A 95 15.78 4.07 -10.20
N ASN A 96 15.58 5.36 -9.98
CA ASN A 96 16.65 6.34 -9.87
C ASN A 96 17.37 6.32 -8.52
N GLY A 97 16.79 5.68 -7.50
CA GLY A 97 17.28 5.72 -6.12
C GLY A 97 16.85 6.97 -5.35
N ASP A 98 15.98 7.80 -5.93
CA ASP A 98 15.41 8.98 -5.28
C ASP A 98 14.46 8.58 -4.13
N ARG A 99 13.87 7.38 -4.22
CA ARG A 99 12.98 6.81 -3.19
C ARG A 99 13.24 5.32 -3.00
N LYS A 100 13.25 4.90 -1.74
CA LYS A 100 13.31 3.48 -1.36
C LYS A 100 11.94 2.83 -1.57
N ILE A 101 11.84 1.84 -2.45
CA ILE A 101 10.58 1.12 -2.73
C ILE A 101 10.82 -0.38 -2.64
N ILE A 102 10.20 -1.02 -1.65
CA ILE A 102 10.26 -2.48 -1.49
C ILE A 102 9.48 -3.20 -2.59
N PHE A 103 9.89 -4.44 -2.89
CA PHE A 103 9.33 -5.24 -3.97
C PHE A 103 7.79 -5.36 -3.99
N PRO A 104 7.07 -5.69 -2.89
CA PRO A 104 5.61 -5.71 -2.91
C PRO A 104 4.98 -4.37 -3.27
N THR A 105 5.57 -3.25 -2.81
CA THR A 105 5.11 -1.90 -3.14
C THR A 105 5.33 -1.60 -4.62
N ALA A 106 6.49 -1.92 -5.18
CA ALA A 106 6.77 -1.73 -6.61
C ALA A 106 5.77 -2.51 -7.49
N ARG A 107 5.54 -3.79 -7.19
CA ARG A 107 4.57 -4.62 -7.93
C ARG A 107 3.15 -4.07 -7.83
N ASN A 108 2.72 -3.61 -6.66
CA ASN A 108 1.41 -3.01 -6.49
C ASN A 108 1.28 -1.64 -7.20
N LEU A 109 2.34 -0.82 -7.24
CA LEU A 109 2.37 0.42 -8.01
C LEU A 109 2.26 0.17 -9.52
N GLU A 110 2.94 -0.84 -10.04
CA GLU A 110 2.84 -1.23 -11.45
C GLU A 110 1.45 -1.76 -11.82
N LEU A 111 0.82 -2.50 -10.91
CA LEU A 111 -0.56 -2.94 -11.06
C LEU A 111 -1.52 -1.74 -11.06
N LEU A 112 -1.27 -0.76 -10.17
CA LEU A 112 -2.05 0.47 -10.06
C LEU A 112 -1.92 1.35 -11.32
N ALA A 113 -0.72 1.44 -11.90
CA ALA A 113 -0.40 2.18 -13.12
C ALA A 113 -1.17 1.70 -14.37
N LYS A 114 -1.83 0.53 -14.31
CA LYS A 114 -2.70 0.05 -15.40
C LYS A 114 -4.01 0.84 -15.51
N SER A 115 -4.36 1.61 -14.48
CA SER A 115 -5.62 2.37 -14.40
C SER A 115 -5.35 3.87 -14.41
N SER A 116 -6.15 4.62 -15.17
CA SER A 116 -5.98 6.07 -15.30
C SER A 116 -6.71 6.90 -14.25
N LYS A 117 -7.73 6.32 -13.61
CA LYS A 117 -8.62 6.99 -12.64
C LYS A 117 -8.88 6.08 -11.44
N GLY A 118 -9.18 6.69 -10.30
CA GLY A 118 -9.52 5.96 -9.08
C GLY A 118 -10.66 4.96 -9.28
N ASP A 119 -11.73 5.32 -9.98
CA ASP A 119 -12.86 4.42 -10.23
C ASP A 119 -12.47 3.18 -11.05
N ASP A 120 -11.51 3.32 -11.97
CA ASP A 120 -10.97 2.20 -12.73
C ASP A 120 -10.19 1.25 -11.83
N VAL A 121 -9.42 1.79 -10.87
CA VAL A 121 -8.72 1.01 -9.84
C VAL A 121 -9.73 0.22 -9.00
N MET A 122 -10.78 0.88 -8.52
CA MET A 122 -11.80 0.25 -7.68
C MET A 122 -12.60 -0.83 -8.44
N ARG A 123 -12.87 -0.62 -9.73
CA ARG A 123 -13.48 -1.65 -10.60
C ARG A 123 -12.53 -2.82 -10.80
N TYR A 124 -11.29 -2.56 -11.19
CA TYR A 124 -10.29 -3.59 -11.44
C TYR A 124 -10.02 -4.45 -10.19
N ALA A 125 -9.94 -3.83 -9.02
CA ALA A 125 -9.71 -4.53 -7.76
C ALA A 125 -10.90 -5.39 -7.30
N ARG A 126 -12.13 -5.08 -7.73
CA ARG A 126 -13.33 -5.91 -7.49
C ARG A 126 -13.39 -7.14 -8.40
N GLU A 127 -13.00 -6.98 -9.65
CA GLU A 127 -13.16 -8.00 -10.69
C GLU A 127 -12.02 -9.02 -10.72
N ARG A 128 -10.83 -8.64 -10.23
CA ARG A 128 -9.64 -9.48 -10.25
C ARG A 128 -9.64 -10.51 -9.12
N PRO A 129 -9.20 -11.76 -9.37
CA PRO A 129 -8.99 -12.71 -8.29
C PRO A 129 -7.86 -12.25 -7.36
N ILE A 130 -8.14 -12.23 -6.04
CA ILE A 130 -7.13 -12.03 -5.01
C ILE A 130 -6.74 -13.39 -4.43
N ARG A 131 -5.46 -13.72 -4.53
CA ARG A 131 -4.83 -14.87 -3.86
C ARG A 131 -3.61 -14.37 -3.10
N ARG A 132 -3.27 -15.08 -2.03
CA ARG A 132 -2.04 -14.81 -1.28
C ARG A 132 -0.83 -15.02 -2.19
N ILE A 133 -0.05 -13.96 -2.35
CA ILE A 133 1.20 -13.95 -3.11
C ILE A 133 2.32 -14.27 -2.12
N GLU A 134 2.98 -15.40 -2.35
CA GLU A 134 4.19 -15.79 -1.62
C GLU A 134 5.35 -15.81 -2.64
N PRO A 135 6.15 -14.74 -2.73
CA PRO A 135 7.25 -14.68 -3.69
C PRO A 135 8.21 -15.84 -3.53
N GLN A 136 8.75 -16.35 -4.64
CA GLN A 136 9.71 -17.45 -4.65
C GLN A 136 11.06 -16.99 -5.17
N MET A 137 12.14 -17.46 -4.54
CA MET A 137 13.50 -17.30 -5.06
C MET A 137 13.78 -18.40 -6.07
N VAL A 138 14.17 -18.03 -7.29
CA VAL A 138 14.45 -18.95 -8.40
C VAL A 138 15.83 -18.64 -8.96
N GLU A 139 16.71 -19.63 -8.99
CA GLU A 139 18.02 -19.52 -9.63
C GLU A 139 17.93 -19.85 -11.12
N ARG A 140 18.48 -18.99 -11.98
CA ARG A 140 18.62 -19.19 -13.42
C ARG A 140 19.94 -18.61 -13.89
N ASP A 141 20.72 -19.40 -14.63
CA ASP A 141 21.98 -18.98 -15.24
C ASP A 141 22.96 -18.30 -14.26
N GLY A 142 23.00 -18.78 -13.01
CA GLY A 142 23.86 -18.24 -11.95
C GLY A 142 23.35 -16.97 -11.27
N ALA A 143 22.15 -16.48 -11.62
CA ALA A 143 21.49 -15.35 -10.97
C ALA A 143 20.24 -15.80 -10.20
N CYS A 144 20.00 -15.20 -9.04
CA CYS A 144 18.79 -15.43 -8.24
C CYS A 144 17.73 -14.36 -8.54
N PHE A 145 16.50 -14.78 -8.78
CA PHE A 145 15.35 -13.93 -9.07
C PHE A 145 14.29 -14.08 -7.99
N LEU A 146 13.63 -12.98 -7.63
CA LEU A 146 12.41 -13.00 -6.84
C LEU A 146 11.22 -13.01 -7.81
N THR A 147 10.35 -14.01 -7.70
CA THR A 147 9.26 -14.28 -8.65
C THR A 147 7.90 -14.34 -7.97
N ILE A 148 6.83 -13.99 -8.70
CA ILE A 148 5.42 -14.07 -8.28
C ILE A 148 4.58 -14.79 -9.36
N PRO A 149 3.35 -15.26 -9.05
CA PRO A 149 2.47 -15.87 -10.04
C PRO A 149 2.15 -14.92 -11.20
N THR A 150 2.15 -15.46 -12.42
CA THR A 150 1.95 -14.69 -13.66
C THR A 150 0.49 -14.44 -14.03
N ASP A 151 -0.43 -15.18 -13.40
CA ASP A 151 -1.87 -15.16 -13.65
C ASP A 151 -2.64 -14.17 -12.75
N LEU A 152 -1.93 -13.31 -12.02
CA LEU A 152 -2.51 -12.31 -11.13
C LEU A 152 -2.57 -10.89 -11.75
N GLY A 153 -2.18 -10.73 -13.02
CA GLY A 153 -2.33 -9.48 -13.76
C GLY A 153 -1.27 -8.41 -13.48
N TYR A 154 -0.23 -8.73 -12.70
CA TYR A 154 0.96 -7.91 -12.54
C TYR A 154 1.75 -7.87 -13.85
N PRO A 155 2.19 -6.69 -14.32
CA PRO A 155 2.93 -6.57 -15.57
C PRO A 155 4.38 -7.07 -15.44
N ILE A 156 4.95 -7.00 -14.23
CA ILE A 156 6.28 -7.55 -13.91
C ILE A 156 6.07 -8.61 -12.85
N THR A 157 6.54 -9.83 -13.15
CA THR A 157 6.34 -11.01 -12.29
C THR A 157 7.64 -11.55 -11.73
N GLU A 158 8.78 -10.98 -12.14
CA GLU A 158 10.09 -11.37 -11.66
C GLU A 158 11.09 -10.22 -11.73
N GLU A 159 12.07 -10.25 -10.84
CA GLU A 159 13.15 -9.27 -10.78
C GLU A 159 14.40 -9.91 -10.17
N PRO A 160 15.62 -9.56 -10.62
CA PRO A 160 16.84 -10.02 -9.96
C PRO A 160 16.83 -9.68 -8.48
N LEU A 161 17.26 -10.62 -7.62
CA LEU A 161 17.23 -10.46 -6.16
C LEU A 161 18.00 -9.22 -5.70
N GLU A 162 19.16 -8.94 -6.32
CA GLU A 162 19.96 -7.73 -6.04
C GLU A 162 19.18 -6.44 -6.29
N SER A 163 18.29 -6.43 -7.29
CA SER A 163 17.43 -5.27 -7.60
C SER A 163 16.23 -5.21 -6.67
N ALA A 164 15.58 -6.35 -6.40
CA ALA A 164 14.44 -6.45 -5.49
C ALA A 164 14.79 -6.13 -4.03
N MET A 165 16.06 -6.31 -3.65
CA MET A 165 16.60 -5.97 -2.33
C MET A 165 17.18 -4.55 -2.24
N ARG A 166 17.04 -3.71 -3.28
CA ARG A 166 17.34 -2.26 -3.21
C ARG A 166 16.29 -1.56 -2.37
N ALA A 167 16.33 -1.87 -1.09
CA ALA A 167 15.59 -1.24 -0.04
C ALA A 167 16.62 -0.68 0.93
#